data_AF-Q0EYL8-F1
#
_entry.id   AF-Q0EYL8-F1
#
_cell.length_a   1.000
_cell.length_b   1.000
_cell.length_c   1.000
_cell.angle_alpha   90.00
_cell.angle_beta   90.00
_cell.angle_gamma   90.00
#
_symmetry.space_group_name_H-M   'P 1'
#
loop_
_entity.id
_entity.type
_entity.pdbx_description
1 polymer ?
#
loop_
_entity_poly.entity_id
_entity_poly.type
_entity_poly.pdbx_seq_one_letter_code
_entity_poly.pdbx_strand_id
1 'polypeptide(L)'
;MINNDILRRIRYAFDFDDVKMMALFALADCNVTRAQISDWLKKDDDPAFQPCSDVELATFLNGLINDRRGKREGVKPVAEQRLNNNIIFRKLRIALNLQDDDILTMMNRVGVRLSKHELSAFFRKPDHQHYRDCGDQILRNFLAGMQLSYRP
;
A
#
# COMPACT_ATOMS: atom_id res chain seq x y z
N MET A 1 -11.38 3.09 -4.79
CA MET A 1 -10.58 3.90 -3.83
C MET A 1 -9.42 4.43 -4.64
N ILE A 2 -9.14 5.73 -4.61
CA ILE A 2 -8.08 6.27 -5.47
C ILE A 2 -6.71 6.12 -4.81
N ASN A 3 -5.65 6.18 -5.59
CA ASN A 3 -4.28 6.00 -5.10
C ASN A 3 -3.91 7.03 -4.02
N ASN A 4 -4.39 8.27 -4.15
CA ASN A 4 -4.20 9.32 -3.13
C ASN A 4 -4.78 8.90 -1.77
N ASP A 5 -5.94 8.23 -1.73
CA ASP A 5 -6.53 7.73 -0.48
C ASP A 5 -5.63 6.70 0.20
N ILE A 6 -5.05 5.80 -0.59
CA ILE A 6 -4.15 4.76 -0.11
C ILE A 6 -2.88 5.40 0.45
N LEU A 7 -2.30 6.34 -0.30
CA LEU A 7 -1.10 7.08 0.11
C LEU A 7 -1.34 7.82 1.44
N ARG A 8 -2.45 8.55 1.56
CA ARG A 8 -2.86 9.26 2.79
C ARG A 8 -3.02 8.30 3.98
N ARG A 9 -3.69 7.16 3.78
CA ARG A 9 -3.92 6.15 4.82
C ARG A 9 -2.62 5.53 5.31
N ILE A 10 -1.70 5.19 4.40
CA ILE A 10 -0.40 4.62 4.76
C ILE A 10 0.43 5.66 5.52
N ARG A 11 0.51 6.91 5.01
CA ARG A 11 1.19 8.01 5.70
C ARG A 11 0.69 8.17 7.13
N TYR A 12 -0.63 8.24 7.29
CA TYR A 12 -1.24 8.40 8.60
C TYR A 12 -0.97 7.21 9.53
N ALA A 13 -1.13 5.98 9.03
CA ALA A 13 -0.95 4.76 9.83
C ALA A 13 0.47 4.60 10.41
N PHE A 14 1.48 5.18 9.76
CA PHE A 14 2.88 5.13 10.23
C PHE A 14 3.44 6.47 10.69
N ASP A 15 2.60 7.51 10.77
CA ASP A 15 2.99 8.88 11.13
C ASP A 15 4.17 9.42 10.33
N PHE A 16 4.16 9.19 9.02
CA PHE A 16 5.22 9.70 8.14
C PHE A 16 5.08 11.20 7.91
N ASP A 17 6.17 11.92 8.12
CA ASP A 17 6.31 13.31 7.69
C ASP A 17 6.72 13.41 6.22
N ASP A 18 6.81 14.63 5.69
CA ASP A 18 7.17 14.85 4.28
C ASP A 18 8.58 14.35 3.96
N VAL A 19 9.50 14.48 4.91
CA VAL A 19 10.90 14.03 4.75
C VAL A 19 10.95 12.52 4.58
N LYS A 20 10.24 11.78 5.43
CA LYS A 20 10.12 10.32 5.33
C LYS A 20 9.43 9.91 4.04
N MET A 21 8.36 10.58 3.63
CA MET A 21 7.69 10.26 2.36
C MET A 21 8.64 10.42 1.17
N MET A 22 9.38 11.53 1.09
CA MET A 22 10.38 11.74 0.02
C MET A 22 11.48 10.67 0.06
N ALA A 23 11.97 10.31 1.26
CA ALA A 23 12.97 9.26 1.42
C ALA A 23 12.47 7.89 0.92
N LEU A 24 11.19 7.56 1.13
CA LEU A 24 10.61 6.32 0.61
C LEU A 24 10.63 6.28 -0.92
N PHE A 25 10.24 7.36 -1.60
CA PHE A 25 10.37 7.42 -3.07
C PHE A 25 11.83 7.28 -3.52
N ALA A 26 12.77 7.93 -2.84
CA ALA A 26 14.19 7.85 -3.17
C ALA A 26 14.76 6.42 -2.98
N LEU A 27 14.21 5.63 -2.05
CA LEU A 27 14.57 4.22 -1.90
C LEU A 27 14.14 3.36 -3.09
N ALA A 28 13.23 3.84 -3.93
CA ALA A 28 12.85 3.26 -5.22
C ALA A 28 13.38 4.07 -6.42
N ASP A 29 14.48 4.81 -6.22
CA ASP A 29 15.18 5.61 -7.23
C ASP A 29 14.31 6.69 -7.90
N CYS A 30 13.32 7.21 -7.17
CA CYS A 30 12.47 8.30 -7.62
C CYS A 30 12.63 9.51 -6.69
N ASN A 31 13.07 10.64 -7.24
CA ASN A 31 13.15 11.88 -6.48
C ASN A 31 11.87 12.68 -6.66
N VAL A 32 11.22 12.98 -5.54
CA VAL A 32 9.99 13.79 -5.49
C VAL A 32 10.21 14.98 -4.55
N THR A 33 9.51 16.08 -4.83
CA THR A 33 9.58 17.30 -4.03
C THR A 33 8.53 17.31 -2.93
N ARG A 34 8.75 18.12 -1.90
CA ARG A 34 7.75 18.37 -0.85
C ARG A 34 6.43 18.90 -1.42
N ALA A 35 6.48 19.73 -2.46
CA ALA A 35 5.30 20.25 -3.14
C ALA A 35 4.48 19.11 -3.76
N GLN A 36 5.12 18.20 -4.51
CA GLN A 36 4.44 17.02 -5.07
C GLN A 36 3.79 16.14 -3.98
N ILE A 37 4.51 15.89 -2.87
CA ILE A 37 3.94 15.15 -1.73
C ILE A 37 2.72 15.87 -1.18
N SER A 38 2.80 17.18 -0.97
CA SER A 38 1.67 17.99 -0.51
C SER A 38 0.47 17.87 -1.45
N ASP A 39 0.71 18.00 -2.76
CA ASP A 39 -0.34 17.99 -3.78
C ASP A 39 -1.07 16.64 -3.88
N TRP A 40 -0.35 15.53 -3.70
CA TRP A 40 -0.97 14.19 -3.63
C TRP A 40 -1.76 13.95 -2.34
N LEU A 41 -1.41 14.63 -1.24
CA LEU A 41 -2.06 14.45 0.07
C LEU A 41 -3.25 15.39 0.28
N LYS A 42 -3.43 16.39 -0.57
CA LYS A 42 -4.60 17.29 -0.56
C LYS A 42 -5.90 16.51 -0.79
N LYS A 43 -7.01 17.06 -0.29
CA LYS A 43 -8.34 16.52 -0.57
C LYS A 43 -8.72 16.77 -2.02
N ASP A 44 -9.62 15.95 -2.54
CA ASP A 44 -10.00 15.95 -3.96
C ASP A 44 -10.71 17.24 -4.40
N ASP A 45 -11.19 18.07 -3.46
CA ASP A 45 -11.81 19.39 -3.68
C ASP A 45 -10.81 20.56 -3.58
N ASP A 46 -9.55 20.31 -3.23
CA ASP A 46 -8.52 21.34 -3.15
C ASP A 46 -8.03 21.73 -4.57
N PRO A 47 -7.93 23.02 -4.92
CA PRO A 47 -7.48 23.46 -6.25
C PRO A 47 -6.06 23.00 -6.63
N ALA A 48 -5.21 22.72 -5.64
CA ALA A 48 -3.86 22.22 -5.85
C ALA A 48 -3.78 20.67 -5.77
N PHE A 49 -4.91 19.98 -5.64
CA PHE A 49 -4.94 18.52 -5.70
C PHE A 49 -4.36 18.02 -7.02
N GLN A 50 -3.47 17.03 -6.93
CA GLN A 50 -2.97 16.31 -8.08
C GLN A 50 -3.23 14.81 -7.91
N PRO A 51 -3.70 14.11 -8.96
CA PRO A 51 -3.89 12.67 -8.89
C PRO A 51 -2.54 11.96 -8.75
N CYS A 52 -2.48 10.98 -7.85
CA CYS A 52 -1.36 10.06 -7.76
C CYS A 52 -1.60 8.90 -8.74
N SER A 53 -0.74 8.78 -9.73
CA SER A 53 -0.79 7.71 -10.73
C SER A 53 -0.44 6.34 -10.14
N ASP A 54 -0.79 5.28 -10.86
CA ASP A 54 -0.44 3.91 -10.48
C ASP A 54 1.07 3.73 -10.33
N VAL A 55 1.85 4.32 -11.24
CA VAL A 55 3.32 4.26 -11.21
C VAL A 55 3.88 4.96 -9.98
N GLU A 56 3.35 6.12 -9.62
CA GLU A 56 3.79 6.85 -8.42
C GLU A 56 3.48 6.07 -7.14
N LEU A 57 2.26 5.53 -7.00
CA LEU A 57 1.92 4.71 -5.84
C LEU A 57 2.73 3.41 -5.81
N ALA A 58 2.96 2.76 -6.95
CA ALA A 58 3.78 1.55 -7.04
C ALA A 58 5.22 1.83 -6.61
N THR A 59 5.77 2.97 -7.03
CA THR A 59 7.10 3.45 -6.65
C THR A 59 7.19 3.69 -5.15
N PHE A 60 6.21 4.40 -4.57
CA PHE A 60 6.12 4.60 -3.13
C PHE A 60 6.09 3.27 -2.36
N LEU A 61 5.26 2.32 -2.79
CA LEU A 61 5.14 1.01 -2.15
C LEU A 61 6.43 0.16 -2.28
N ASN A 62 7.14 0.26 -3.41
CA ASN A 62 8.46 -0.35 -3.56
C ASN A 62 9.48 0.29 -2.60
N GLY A 63 9.42 1.61 -2.45
CA GLY A 63 10.19 2.37 -1.47
C GLY A 63 9.95 1.90 -0.04
N LEU A 64 8.68 1.70 0.32
CA LEU A 64 8.27 1.18 1.63
C LEU A 64 8.76 -0.26 1.86
N ILE A 65 8.75 -1.12 0.84
CA ILE A 65 9.35 -2.46 0.93
C ILE A 65 10.85 -2.34 1.20
N ASN A 66 11.56 -1.51 0.45
CA ASN A 66 13.01 -1.33 0.62
C ASN A 66 13.37 -0.77 2.00
N ASP A 67 12.56 0.14 2.54
CA ASP A 67 12.73 0.71 3.87
C ASP A 67 12.59 -0.34 4.99
N ARG A 68 11.57 -1.21 4.88
CA ARG A 68 11.23 -2.17 5.94
C ARG A 68 11.97 -3.51 5.83
N ARG A 69 12.37 -3.89 4.62
CA ARG A 69 12.95 -5.22 4.33
C ARG A 69 14.40 -5.15 3.88
N GLY A 70 14.93 -3.94 3.69
CA GLY A 70 16.22 -3.71 3.05
C GLY A 70 16.13 -3.79 1.52
N LYS A 71 17.08 -3.14 0.85
CA LYS A 71 17.24 -3.29 -0.61
C LYS A 71 17.77 -4.69 -0.89
N ARG A 72 17.08 -5.43 -1.76
CA ARG A 72 17.57 -6.74 -2.23
C ARG A 72 18.72 -6.53 -3.22
N GLU A 73 19.75 -7.35 -3.11
CA GLU A 73 20.78 -7.45 -4.14
C GLU A 73 20.17 -8.08 -5.40
N GLY A 74 20.45 -7.50 -6.58
CA GLY A 74 19.97 -7.98 -7.87
C GLY A 74 18.98 -7.04 -8.57
N VAL A 75 18.06 -7.62 -9.35
CA VAL A 75 17.13 -6.87 -10.21
C VAL A 75 16.18 -6.06 -9.33
N LYS A 76 16.21 -4.73 -9.49
CA LYS A 76 15.29 -3.82 -8.81
C LYS A 76 13.86 -4.09 -9.30
N PRO A 77 12.88 -4.25 -8.41
CA PRO A 77 11.50 -4.39 -8.83
C PRO A 77 11.05 -3.10 -9.53
N VAL A 78 10.71 -3.23 -10.81
CA VAL A 78 10.18 -2.13 -11.62
C VAL A 78 8.78 -1.79 -11.10
N ALA A 79 8.49 -0.49 -10.98
CA ALA A 79 7.16 -0.03 -10.61
C ALA A 79 6.13 -0.48 -11.66
N GLU A 80 5.02 -1.04 -11.20
CA GLU A 80 3.95 -1.50 -12.06
C GLU A 80 3.30 -0.33 -12.79
N GLN A 81 3.09 -0.49 -14.09
CA GLN A 81 2.41 0.51 -14.93
C GLN A 81 0.92 0.63 -14.61
N ARG A 82 0.34 -0.44 -14.06
CA ARG A 82 -1.06 -0.52 -13.63
C ARG A 82 -1.12 -1.18 -12.27
N LEU A 83 -1.84 -0.57 -11.36
CA LEU A 83 -2.10 -1.14 -10.04
C LEU A 83 -3.52 -1.68 -9.96
N ASN A 84 -3.66 -2.73 -9.18
CA ASN A 84 -4.94 -3.17 -8.65
C ASN A 84 -4.77 -3.46 -7.16
N ASN A 85 -5.89 -3.66 -6.48
CA ASN A 85 -5.91 -3.87 -5.04
C ASN A 85 -5.14 -5.13 -4.61
N ASN A 86 -5.09 -6.19 -5.43
CA ASN A 86 -4.31 -7.40 -5.12
C ASN A 86 -2.81 -7.08 -5.09
N ILE A 87 -2.31 -6.30 -6.06
CA ILE A 87 -0.90 -5.87 -6.12
C ILE A 87 -0.58 -4.99 -4.91
N ILE A 88 -1.42 -4.00 -4.62
CA ILE A 88 -1.24 -3.10 -3.46
C ILE A 88 -1.21 -3.91 -2.15
N PHE A 89 -2.18 -4.80 -1.95
CA PHE A 89 -2.25 -5.64 -0.76
C PHE A 89 -1.02 -6.54 -0.64
N ARG A 90 -0.55 -7.15 -1.74
CA ARG A 90 0.67 -7.96 -1.74
C ARG A 90 1.90 -7.13 -1.35
N LYS A 91 2.07 -5.93 -1.90
CA LYS A 91 3.20 -5.06 -1.55
C LYS A 91 3.20 -4.67 -0.07
N LEU A 92 2.04 -4.32 0.47
CA LEU A 92 1.90 -4.01 1.91
C LEU A 92 2.19 -5.22 2.79
N ARG A 93 1.69 -6.41 2.42
CA ARG A 93 2.02 -7.67 3.10
C ARG A 93 3.53 -7.89 3.16
N ILE A 94 4.23 -7.71 2.03
CA ILE A 94 5.68 -7.89 1.93
C ILE A 94 6.41 -6.85 2.78
N ALA A 95 6.05 -5.56 2.63
CA ALA A 95 6.69 -4.47 3.36
C ALA A 95 6.62 -4.68 4.87
N LEU A 96 5.45 -5.11 5.37
CA LEU A 96 5.18 -5.29 6.79
C LEU A 96 5.50 -6.70 7.31
N ASN A 97 6.04 -7.59 6.45
CA ASN A 97 6.36 -8.98 6.79
C ASN A 97 5.18 -9.76 7.39
N LEU A 98 3.96 -9.46 6.95
CA LEU A 98 2.76 -10.03 7.55
C LEU A 98 2.58 -11.49 7.13
N GLN A 99 2.35 -12.35 8.13
CA GLN A 99 1.83 -13.69 7.94
C GLN A 99 0.29 -13.62 7.79
N ASP A 100 -0.30 -14.73 7.33
CA ASP A 100 -1.75 -14.81 7.13
C ASP A 100 -2.49 -14.52 8.45
N ASP A 101 -2.01 -15.05 9.58
CA ASP A 101 -2.64 -14.85 10.89
C ASP A 101 -2.57 -13.39 11.38
N ASP A 102 -1.52 -12.64 11.02
CA ASP A 102 -1.43 -11.21 11.31
C ASP A 102 -2.51 -10.45 10.56
N ILE A 103 -2.65 -10.71 9.26
CA ILE A 103 -3.67 -10.07 8.41
C ILE A 103 -5.07 -10.41 8.93
N LEU A 104 -5.35 -11.68 9.22
CA LEU A 104 -6.65 -12.10 9.76
C LEU A 104 -6.96 -11.40 11.09
N THR A 105 -5.98 -11.24 11.96
CA THR A 105 -6.13 -10.49 13.22
C THR A 105 -6.47 -9.02 12.95
N MET A 106 -5.78 -8.37 12.02
CA MET A 106 -6.05 -6.98 11.64
C MET A 106 -7.45 -6.80 11.05
N MET A 107 -7.91 -7.73 10.20
CA MET A 107 -9.25 -7.71 9.62
C MET A 107 -10.33 -7.92 10.69
N ASN A 108 -10.11 -8.82 11.63
CA ASN A 108 -11.05 -9.07 12.73
C ASN A 108 -11.24 -7.83 13.63
N ARG A 109 -10.18 -7.05 13.87
CA ARG A 109 -10.26 -5.80 14.66
C ARG A 109 -11.19 -4.75 14.06
N VAL A 110 -11.38 -4.77 12.74
CA VAL A 110 -12.33 -3.89 12.03
C VAL A 110 -13.67 -4.59 11.73
N GLY A 111 -13.94 -5.71 12.39
CA GLY A 111 -15.21 -6.45 12.27
C GLY A 111 -15.31 -7.32 11.01
N VAL A 112 -14.22 -7.54 10.28
CA VAL A 112 -14.22 -8.34 9.06
C VAL A 112 -13.64 -9.72 9.32
N ARG A 113 -14.47 -10.74 9.14
CA ARG A 113 -14.04 -12.14 9.21
C ARG A 113 -13.67 -12.63 7.82
N LEU A 114 -12.44 -13.11 7.67
CA LEU A 114 -11.96 -13.82 6.49
C LEU A 114 -11.39 -15.17 6.90
N SER A 115 -11.59 -16.19 6.09
CA SER A 115 -10.87 -17.45 6.23
C SER A 115 -9.48 -17.38 5.60
N LYS A 116 -8.58 -18.29 5.99
CA LYS A 116 -7.25 -18.45 5.34
C LYS A 116 -7.38 -18.72 3.84
N HIS A 117 -8.41 -19.47 3.43
CA HIS A 117 -8.66 -19.78 2.02
C HIS A 117 -9.05 -18.53 1.22
N GLU A 118 -9.94 -17.70 1.76
CA GLU A 118 -10.33 -16.43 1.12
C GLU A 118 -9.16 -15.46 1.05
N LEU A 119 -8.37 -15.35 2.12
CA LEU A 119 -7.17 -14.51 2.13
C LEU A 119 -6.15 -14.97 1.08
N SER A 120 -5.90 -16.28 1.02
CA SER A 120 -4.98 -16.88 0.04
C SER A 120 -5.40 -16.59 -1.39
N ALA A 121 -6.70 -16.58 -1.69
CA ALA A 121 -7.24 -16.33 -3.03
C ALA A 121 -6.78 -14.98 -3.62
N PHE A 122 -6.65 -13.93 -2.79
CA PHE A 122 -6.17 -12.61 -3.23
C PHE A 122 -4.71 -12.61 -3.68
N PHE A 123 -3.92 -13.56 -3.21
CA PHE A 123 -2.49 -13.66 -3.50
C PHE A 123 -2.15 -14.76 -4.52
N ARG A 124 -3.14 -15.34 -5.19
CA ARG A 124 -2.90 -16.24 -6.33
C ARG A 124 -2.58 -15.45 -7.60
N LYS A 125 -2.08 -16.14 -8.62
CA LYS A 125 -1.90 -15.54 -9.95
C LYS A 125 -3.27 -15.37 -10.63
N PRO A 126 -3.47 -14.35 -11.48
CA PRO A 126 -4.78 -14.08 -12.11
C PRO A 126 -5.36 -15.23 -12.94
N ASP A 127 -4.52 -16.09 -13.50
CA ASP A 127 -4.88 -17.27 -14.30
C ASP A 127 -5.25 -18.50 -13.46
N HIS A 128 -5.11 -18.44 -12.14
CA HIS A 128 -5.37 -19.55 -11.26
C HIS A 128 -6.88 -19.70 -10.95
N GLN A 129 -7.44 -20.92 -10.99
CA GLN A 129 -8.89 -21.19 -10.80
C GLN A 129 -9.52 -20.62 -9.50
N HIS A 130 -8.73 -20.51 -8.44
CA HIS A 130 -9.13 -19.94 -7.14
C HIS A 130 -8.63 -18.49 -6.91
N TYR A 131 -8.18 -17.81 -7.96
CA TYR A 131 -7.88 -16.38 -7.86
C TYR A 131 -9.15 -15.59 -7.59
N ARG A 132 -9.03 -14.54 -6.78
CA ARG A 132 -10.11 -13.59 -6.54
C ARG A 132 -9.55 -12.17 -6.55
N ASP A 133 -10.25 -11.27 -7.20
CA ASP A 133 -9.95 -9.84 -7.11
C ASP A 133 -10.23 -9.34 -5.70
N CYS A 134 -9.29 -8.55 -5.19
CA CYS A 134 -9.43 -7.83 -3.93
C CYS A 134 -10.30 -6.60 -4.18
N GLY A 135 -11.54 -6.61 -3.69
CA GLY A 135 -12.42 -5.44 -3.80
C GLY A 135 -11.93 -4.26 -2.95
N ASP A 136 -12.32 -3.05 -3.33
CA ASP A 136 -11.98 -1.82 -2.61
C ASP A 136 -12.31 -1.87 -1.12
N GLN A 137 -13.44 -2.49 -0.77
CA GLN A 137 -13.87 -2.59 0.62
C GLN A 137 -12.93 -3.47 1.45
N ILE A 138 -12.41 -4.56 0.87
CA ILE A 138 -11.44 -5.43 1.55
C ILE A 138 -10.15 -4.67 1.79
N LEU A 139 -9.61 -3.98 0.76
CA LEU A 139 -8.39 -3.20 0.92
C LEU A 139 -8.57 -2.05 1.92
N ARG A 140 -9.71 -1.36 1.88
CA ARG A 140 -10.05 -0.30 2.84
C ARG A 140 -10.08 -0.81 4.28
N ASN A 141 -10.71 -1.96 4.51
CA ASN A 141 -10.76 -2.59 5.82
C ASN A 141 -9.38 -3.03 6.29
N PHE A 142 -8.56 -3.60 5.40
CA PHE A 142 -7.17 -3.93 5.72
C PHE A 142 -6.36 -2.70 6.14
N LEU A 143 -6.45 -1.59 5.39
CA LEU A 143 -5.77 -0.33 5.74
C LEU A 143 -6.26 0.25 7.06
N ALA A 144 -7.55 0.10 7.39
CA ALA A 144 -8.09 0.50 8.70
C ALA A 144 -7.54 -0.39 9.83
N GLY A 145 -7.48 -1.71 9.63
CA GLY A 145 -6.86 -2.65 10.58
C GLY A 145 -5.37 -2.37 10.76
N MET A 146 -4.68 -1.94 9.70
CA MET A 146 -3.30 -1.46 9.74
C MET A 146 -3.15 -0.21 10.59
N GLN A 147 -3.99 0.80 10.37
CA GLN A 147 -3.99 2.00 11.20
C GLN A 147 -4.17 1.64 12.68
N LEU A 148 -5.17 0.83 13.05
CA LEU A 148 -5.39 0.41 14.44
C LEU A 148 -4.23 -0.40 15.05
N SER A 149 -3.39 -1.01 14.21
CA SER A 149 -2.29 -1.85 14.68
C SER A 149 -0.98 -1.09 14.86
N TYR A 150 -0.76 -0.03 14.07
CA TYR A 150 0.49 0.75 14.09
C TYR A 150 0.32 2.16 14.65
N ARG A 151 -0.92 2.65 14.75
CA ARG A 151 -1.30 3.93 15.34
C ARG A 151 -2.67 3.80 16.05
N PRO A 152 -2.70 3.08 17.19
CA PRO A 152 -3.92 2.87 17.98
C PRO A 152 -4.47 4.17 18.58
#